data_AF-A0A158QT01-F1
#
_entry.id   AF-A0A158QT01-F1
#
_cell.length_a   1.000
_cell.length_b   1.000
_cell.length_c   1.000
_cell.angle_alpha   90.00
_cell.angle_beta   90.00
_cell.angle_gamma   90.00
#
_symmetry.space_group_name_H-M   'P 1'
#
loop_
_entity.id
_entity.type
_entity.pdbx_description
1 polymer ?
#
loop_
_entity_poly.entity_id
_entity_poly.type
_entity_poly.pdbx_seq_one_letter_code
_entity_poly.pdbx_strand_id
1 'polypeptide(L)'
;MFLQNCSLHSGYHYPLLRYWQSASCTLTKENLIYPIFVSSNEDANEEIPGLPGQRRLGVRHLVKYLAPLVEKKLKCVLLFGVVDESLKDERGSFADSAKSPVIGALTLLKAELPSLILACDVCLCSYTPSHNCYISNGSGAMDVEKTISRLAEISLNYAKAGGQIIAPSDMSEGRILAIKQILQKNGFSREVSVMSYAAKFASSFYGPFRAAAGSGDGTTDRKSYQLPPGAPGLAIRTAIRDASEGADIIMVKPGLVYLDVIANIRHELPHHPLAAFHVSGEYAMLMAAAAAGCVDLKSAALEIMLSFRRAGQLCASRADQSERSFHST
;
A
#
# COMPACT_ATOMS: atom_id res chain seq x y z
N MET A 1 -15.16 -24.48 48.32
CA MET A 1 -14.47 -23.20 48.05
C MET A 1 -14.16 -23.17 46.56
N PHE A 2 -14.91 -22.40 45.79
CA PHE A 2 -14.89 -22.39 44.32
C PHE A 2 -13.59 -21.74 43.81
N LEU A 3 -12.61 -22.56 43.44
CA LEU A 3 -11.67 -22.22 42.35
C LEU A 3 -12.08 -23.08 41.16
N GLN A 4 -13.19 -22.73 40.53
CA GLN A 4 -13.55 -23.26 39.22
C GLN A 4 -12.50 -22.75 38.21
N ASN A 5 -11.56 -23.62 37.86
CA ASN A 5 -10.76 -23.61 36.63
C ASN A 5 -10.23 -22.24 36.15
N CYS A 6 -9.22 -21.70 36.83
CA CYS A 6 -8.50 -20.48 36.41
C CYS A 6 -7.22 -20.74 35.59
N SER A 7 -6.87 -22.01 35.30
CA SER A 7 -5.61 -22.33 34.61
C SER A 7 -5.75 -22.30 33.10
N LEU A 8 -5.04 -21.37 32.44
CA LEU A 8 -4.94 -21.26 30.98
C LEU A 8 -3.67 -21.92 30.42
N HIS A 9 -2.70 -22.28 31.26
CA HIS A 9 -1.41 -22.86 30.84
C HIS A 9 -1.57 -24.18 30.08
N SER A 10 -2.63 -24.95 30.41
CA SER A 10 -2.99 -26.17 29.69
C SER A 10 -3.23 -25.93 28.20
N GLY A 11 -3.62 -24.71 27.80
CA GLY A 11 -3.92 -24.35 26.41
C GLY A 11 -2.73 -23.95 25.55
N TYR A 12 -1.52 -23.79 26.08
CA TYR A 12 -0.36 -23.27 25.31
C TYR A 12 1.04 -23.78 25.74
N HIS A 13 1.13 -24.74 26.66
CA HIS A 13 2.42 -25.29 27.11
C HIS A 13 3.18 -26.06 26.03
N TYR A 14 2.49 -26.69 25.08
CA TYR A 14 3.09 -27.45 23.98
C TYR A 14 3.09 -26.65 22.64
N PRO A 15 4.10 -26.77 21.77
CA PRO A 15 4.17 -26.02 20.51
C PRO A 15 2.92 -26.12 19.63
N LEU A 16 2.35 -27.32 19.49
CA LEU A 16 1.12 -27.53 18.71
C LEU A 16 -0.07 -26.77 19.31
N LEU A 17 -0.17 -26.71 20.64
CA LEU A 17 -1.24 -25.98 21.32
C LEU A 17 -1.11 -24.47 21.10
N ARG A 18 0.11 -23.91 21.14
CA ARG A 18 0.36 -22.50 20.76
C ARG A 18 -0.03 -22.22 19.32
N TYR A 19 0.26 -23.15 18.42
CA TYR A 19 -0.16 -23.03 17.02
C TYR A 19 -1.70 -23.01 16.91
N TRP A 20 -2.42 -23.93 17.56
CA TRP A 20 -3.89 -23.94 17.52
C TRP A 20 -4.51 -22.64 18.04
N GLN A 21 -3.96 -22.03 19.08
CA GLN A 21 -4.43 -20.74 19.59
C GLN A 21 -4.18 -19.57 18.61
N SER A 22 -3.29 -19.74 17.64
CA SER A 22 -2.87 -18.69 16.69
C SER A 22 -3.04 -19.08 15.23
N ALA A 23 -3.75 -20.18 14.93
CA ALA A 23 -3.82 -20.76 13.58
C ALA A 23 -4.41 -19.78 12.55
N SER A 24 -5.37 -18.95 12.98
CA SER A 24 -5.97 -17.88 12.16
C SER A 24 -4.96 -16.81 11.73
N CYS A 25 -3.83 -16.70 12.43
CA CYS A 25 -2.79 -15.70 12.20
C CYS A 25 -1.63 -16.20 11.35
N THR A 26 -1.72 -17.42 10.79
CA THR A 26 -0.66 -17.98 9.93
C THR A 26 -0.33 -17.00 8.80
N LEU A 27 0.97 -16.73 8.62
CA LEU A 27 1.50 -15.89 7.56
C LEU A 27 1.96 -16.77 6.39
N THR A 28 1.50 -16.42 5.20
CA THR A 28 1.86 -17.06 3.93
C THR A 28 2.43 -16.02 2.97
N LYS A 29 3.12 -16.46 1.91
CA LYS A 29 3.72 -15.55 0.93
C LYS A 29 2.65 -14.79 0.14
N GLU A 30 1.49 -15.41 -0.02
CA GLU A 30 0.28 -14.86 -0.64
C GLU A 30 -0.32 -13.70 0.16
N ASN A 31 0.07 -13.55 1.43
CA ASN A 31 -0.32 -12.42 2.26
C ASN A 31 0.61 -11.21 2.12
N LEU A 32 1.50 -11.14 1.12
CA LEU A 32 2.47 -10.05 0.99
C LEU A 32 2.27 -9.30 -0.34
N ILE A 33 2.25 -7.97 -0.25
CA ILE A 33 2.30 -7.05 -1.40
C ILE A 33 3.57 -6.21 -1.25
N TYR A 34 4.39 -6.16 -2.30
CA TYR A 34 5.67 -5.45 -2.26
C TYR A 34 5.61 -4.10 -2.99
N PRO A 35 5.76 -2.95 -2.29
CA PRO A 35 5.82 -1.63 -2.91
C PRO A 35 7.07 -1.43 -3.76
N ILE A 36 6.93 -0.77 -4.92
CA ILE A 36 8.04 -0.43 -5.82
C ILE A 36 7.88 1.01 -6.30
N PHE A 37 8.97 1.77 -6.28
CA PHE A 37 9.03 3.14 -6.81
C PHE A 37 9.64 3.12 -8.21
N VAL A 38 8.88 3.56 -9.20
CA VAL A 38 9.28 3.56 -10.61
C VAL A 38 9.57 4.99 -11.07
N SER A 39 10.80 5.26 -11.47
CA SER A 39 11.27 6.57 -11.93
C SER A 39 10.86 6.86 -13.38
N SER A 40 10.64 8.13 -13.72
CA SER A 40 10.59 8.64 -15.09
C SER A 40 11.91 8.44 -15.85
N ASN A 41 13.04 8.38 -15.14
CA ASN A 41 14.33 8.01 -15.72
C ASN A 41 14.41 6.48 -15.86
N GLU A 42 14.38 5.98 -17.09
CA GLU A 42 14.35 4.56 -17.43
C GLU A 42 15.56 3.75 -16.93
N ASP A 43 16.71 4.40 -16.74
CA ASP A 43 17.97 3.79 -16.28
C ASP A 43 18.23 4.07 -14.77
N ALA A 44 17.27 4.66 -14.04
CA ALA A 44 17.46 4.98 -12.63
C ALA A 44 17.66 3.71 -11.77
N ASN A 45 18.59 3.79 -10.83
CA ASN A 45 18.83 2.73 -9.86
C ASN A 45 19.34 3.33 -8.55
N GLU A 46 18.48 4.08 -7.88
CA GLU A 46 18.84 4.97 -6.77
C GLU A 46 18.42 4.36 -5.44
N GLU A 47 19.27 4.43 -4.41
CA GLU A 47 18.84 4.12 -3.05
C GLU A 47 17.94 5.22 -2.52
N ILE A 48 16.95 4.84 -1.72
CA ILE A 48 16.01 5.80 -1.13
C ILE A 48 16.48 6.17 0.27
N PRO A 49 16.88 7.44 0.52
CA PRO A 49 17.25 7.89 1.86
C PRO A 49 16.12 7.66 2.86
N GLY A 50 16.47 7.15 4.04
CA GLY A 50 15.50 6.82 5.10
C GLY A 50 14.71 5.53 4.88
N LEU A 51 14.93 4.81 3.77
CA LEU A 51 14.39 3.47 3.52
C LEU A 51 15.51 2.49 3.16
N PRO A 52 16.30 2.01 4.15
CA PRO A 52 17.42 1.10 3.88
C PRO A 52 17.01 -0.13 3.06
N GLY A 53 17.77 -0.41 2.00
CA GLY A 53 17.50 -1.53 1.10
C GLY A 53 16.29 -1.36 0.18
N GLN A 54 15.72 -0.16 0.08
CA GLN A 54 14.74 0.20 -0.95
C GLN A 54 15.38 1.07 -2.02
N ARG A 55 14.89 0.91 -3.26
CA ARG A 55 15.42 1.62 -4.42
C ARG A 55 14.31 2.24 -5.25
N ARG A 56 14.61 3.37 -5.88
CA ARG A 56 13.84 3.93 -6.98
C ARG A 56 14.45 3.43 -8.28
N LEU A 57 13.63 2.76 -9.09
CA LEU A 57 14.08 2.01 -10.25
C LEU A 57 13.48 2.58 -11.52
N GLY A 58 14.30 2.72 -12.55
CA GLY A 58 13.84 2.90 -13.91
C GLY A 58 13.33 1.58 -14.48
N VAL A 59 12.49 1.68 -15.51
CA VAL A 59 11.79 0.54 -16.12
C VAL A 59 12.76 -0.57 -16.57
N ARG A 60 13.97 -0.22 -17.04
CA ARG A 60 14.98 -1.18 -17.52
C ARG A 60 15.57 -2.08 -16.43
N HIS A 61 15.44 -1.70 -15.17
CA HIS A 61 15.96 -2.47 -14.03
C HIS A 61 14.89 -3.33 -13.34
N LEU A 62 13.60 -3.12 -13.65
CA LEU A 62 12.50 -3.76 -12.92
C LEU A 62 12.52 -5.29 -13.01
N VAL A 63 12.64 -5.85 -14.21
CA VAL A 63 12.60 -7.32 -14.40
C VAL A 63 13.76 -7.98 -13.67
N LYS A 64 14.98 -7.45 -13.85
CA LYS A 64 16.17 -7.95 -13.15
C LYS A 64 16.02 -7.90 -11.62
N TYR A 65 15.39 -6.84 -11.11
CA TYR A 65 15.18 -6.67 -9.67
C TYR A 65 14.10 -7.61 -9.11
N LEU A 66 13.02 -7.85 -9.87
CA LEU A 66 11.86 -8.60 -9.40
C LEU A 66 11.89 -10.09 -9.71
N ALA A 67 12.56 -10.54 -10.77
CA ALA A 67 12.62 -11.95 -11.13
C ALA A 67 13.10 -12.84 -9.95
N PRO A 68 14.16 -12.50 -9.20
CA PRO A 68 14.57 -13.29 -8.02
C PRO A 68 13.51 -13.32 -6.90
N LEU A 69 12.72 -12.25 -6.76
CA LEU A 69 11.63 -12.20 -5.78
C LEU A 69 10.46 -13.08 -6.21
N VAL A 70 10.13 -13.09 -7.50
CA VAL A 70 9.10 -13.96 -8.09
C VAL A 70 9.50 -15.43 -7.98
N GLU A 71 10.77 -15.77 -8.20
CA GLU A 71 11.31 -17.11 -7.94
C GLU A 71 11.13 -17.53 -6.47
N LYS A 72 11.37 -16.59 -5.53
CA LYS A 72 11.06 -16.73 -4.10
C LYS A 72 9.57 -16.67 -3.76
N LYS A 73 8.69 -16.66 -4.77
CA LYS A 73 7.22 -16.70 -4.72
C LYS A 73 6.53 -15.38 -4.32
N LEU A 74 7.14 -14.23 -4.59
CA LEU A 74 6.41 -12.95 -4.56
C LEU A 74 5.22 -13.01 -5.52
N LYS A 75 4.02 -12.64 -5.04
CA LYS A 75 2.76 -12.76 -5.79
C LYS A 75 2.21 -11.43 -6.27
N CYS A 76 2.49 -10.33 -5.58
CA CYS A 76 1.88 -9.04 -5.86
C CYS A 76 2.87 -7.90 -5.61
N VAL A 77 2.87 -6.92 -6.51
CA VAL A 77 3.59 -5.65 -6.35
C VAL A 77 2.63 -4.47 -6.40
N LEU A 78 2.99 -3.40 -5.69
CA LEU A 78 2.25 -2.14 -5.72
C LEU A 78 3.16 -1.03 -6.28
N LEU A 79 2.84 -0.57 -7.48
CA LEU A 79 3.63 0.40 -8.24
C LEU A 79 3.30 1.83 -7.82
N PHE A 80 4.35 2.61 -7.55
CA PHE A 80 4.31 4.06 -7.33
C PHE A 80 5.16 4.75 -8.39
N GLY A 81 4.55 5.58 -9.24
CA GLY A 81 5.31 6.39 -10.19
C GLY A 81 5.95 7.61 -9.51
N VAL A 82 7.18 7.89 -9.88
CA VAL A 82 7.95 9.05 -9.42
C VAL A 82 8.47 9.78 -10.65
N VAL A 83 8.10 11.04 -10.80
CA VAL A 83 8.44 11.84 -11.97
C VAL A 83 9.25 13.05 -11.57
N ASP A 84 10.11 13.49 -12.48
CA ASP A 84 10.86 14.73 -12.35
C ASP A 84 9.92 15.95 -12.26
N GLU A 85 10.34 17.00 -11.55
CA GLU A 85 9.54 18.22 -11.36
C GLU A 85 9.13 18.87 -12.69
N SER A 86 9.95 18.79 -13.73
CA SER A 86 9.67 19.34 -15.06
C SER A 86 8.52 18.65 -15.79
N LEU A 87 8.09 17.48 -15.32
CA LEU A 87 6.98 16.71 -15.88
C LEU A 87 5.67 16.92 -15.11
N LYS A 88 5.69 17.69 -14.02
CA LYS A 88 4.51 17.95 -13.20
C LYS A 88 3.70 19.11 -13.76
N ASP A 89 2.37 18.96 -13.73
CA ASP A 89 1.42 20.02 -14.08
C ASP A 89 0.21 19.99 -13.14
N GLU A 90 -0.64 21.01 -13.20
CA GLU A 90 -1.80 21.15 -12.30
C GLU A 90 -2.85 20.03 -12.44
N ARG A 91 -2.84 19.29 -13.56
CA ARG A 91 -3.76 18.17 -13.83
C ARG A 91 -3.14 16.81 -13.45
N GLY A 92 -1.83 16.75 -13.25
CA GLY A 92 -1.07 15.52 -13.18
C GLY A 92 -1.10 14.74 -14.50
N SER A 93 -0.96 15.41 -15.65
CA SER A 93 -1.12 14.79 -16.98
C SER A 93 -0.09 13.70 -17.26
N PHE A 94 1.09 13.73 -16.63
CA PHE A 94 2.12 12.71 -16.83
C PHE A 94 1.75 11.35 -16.19
N ALA A 95 0.82 11.33 -15.23
CA ALA A 95 0.42 10.14 -14.49
C ALA A 95 0.01 8.97 -15.40
N ASP A 96 -0.70 9.25 -16.49
CA ASP A 96 -1.21 8.27 -17.45
C ASP A 96 -0.84 8.60 -18.90
N SER A 97 0.21 9.39 -19.10
CA SER A 97 0.76 9.64 -20.43
C SER A 97 1.39 8.36 -21.02
N ALA A 98 1.61 8.33 -22.33
CA ALA A 98 2.31 7.22 -22.99
C ALA A 98 3.73 6.98 -22.45
N LYS A 99 4.33 7.97 -21.77
CA LYS A 99 5.66 7.89 -21.13
C LYS A 99 5.56 7.77 -19.60
N SER A 100 4.38 7.49 -19.06
CA SER A 100 4.21 7.27 -17.63
C SER A 100 5.08 6.11 -17.15
N PRO A 101 5.86 6.27 -16.06
CA PRO A 101 6.68 5.19 -15.52
C PRO A 101 5.82 4.01 -15.06
N VAL A 102 4.59 4.27 -14.58
CA VAL A 102 3.67 3.20 -14.15
C VAL A 102 3.15 2.41 -15.34
N ILE A 103 2.74 3.07 -16.44
CA ILE A 103 2.27 2.38 -17.65
C ILE A 103 3.41 1.57 -18.30
N GLY A 104 4.61 2.12 -18.35
CA GLY A 104 5.79 1.41 -18.84
C GLY A 104 6.11 0.17 -17.99
N ALA A 105 6.07 0.30 -16.66
CA ALA A 105 6.25 -0.81 -15.74
C ALA A 105 5.16 -1.88 -15.89
N LEU A 106 3.89 -1.48 -15.98
CA LEU A 106 2.77 -2.40 -16.16
C LEU A 106 2.93 -3.24 -17.43
N THR A 107 3.18 -2.58 -18.56
CA THR A 107 3.35 -3.23 -19.86
C THR A 107 4.52 -4.22 -19.83
N LEU A 108 5.68 -3.79 -19.30
CA LEU A 108 6.87 -4.63 -19.21
C LEU A 108 6.65 -5.84 -18.28
N LEU A 109 6.15 -5.60 -17.07
CA LEU A 109 6.00 -6.65 -16.07
C LEU A 109 4.91 -7.66 -16.44
N LYS A 110 3.87 -7.22 -17.15
CA LYS A 110 2.84 -8.14 -17.64
C LYS A 110 3.39 -9.10 -18.69
N ALA A 111 4.30 -8.64 -19.55
CA ALA A 111 4.95 -9.46 -20.57
C ALA A 111 6.00 -10.40 -19.97
N GLU A 112 6.89 -9.87 -19.11
CA GLU A 112 8.08 -10.60 -18.65
C GLU A 112 7.84 -11.42 -17.37
N LEU A 113 6.88 -11.02 -16.53
CA LEU A 113 6.57 -11.67 -15.25
C LEU A 113 5.04 -11.93 -15.12
N PRO A 114 4.42 -12.70 -16.04
CA PRO A 114 2.96 -12.80 -16.16
C PRO A 114 2.24 -13.41 -14.95
N SER A 115 2.96 -14.11 -14.06
CA SER A 115 2.41 -14.66 -12.81
C SER A 115 2.27 -13.62 -11.69
N LEU A 116 2.86 -12.43 -11.86
CA LEU A 116 2.85 -11.38 -10.86
C LEU A 116 1.57 -10.54 -10.97
N ILE A 117 0.85 -10.38 -9.87
CA ILE A 117 -0.27 -9.45 -9.79
C ILE A 117 0.26 -8.02 -9.71
N LEU A 118 -0.22 -7.16 -10.59
CA LEU A 118 0.22 -5.77 -10.70
C LEU A 118 -0.83 -4.84 -10.09
N ALA A 119 -0.57 -4.35 -8.88
CA ALA A 119 -1.33 -3.28 -8.26
C ALA A 119 -0.68 -1.93 -8.55
N CYS A 120 -1.49 -0.88 -8.71
CA CYS A 120 -1.03 0.48 -8.97
C CYS A 120 -1.63 1.47 -7.98
N ASP A 121 -0.80 2.31 -7.38
CA ASP A 121 -1.29 3.47 -6.65
C ASP A 121 -1.86 4.49 -7.64
N VAL A 122 -3.06 5.00 -7.35
CA VAL A 122 -3.68 6.08 -8.12
C VAL A 122 -3.83 7.30 -7.24
N CYS A 123 -3.12 8.36 -7.60
CA CYS A 123 -3.10 9.63 -6.88
C CYS A 123 -2.47 10.71 -7.77
N LEU A 124 -2.62 11.98 -7.38
CA LEU A 124 -2.05 13.13 -8.10
C LEU A 124 -0.78 13.69 -7.46
N CYS A 125 -0.47 13.34 -6.20
CA CYS A 125 0.56 14.05 -5.44
C CYS A 125 1.99 13.90 -5.94
N SER A 126 2.29 12.88 -6.74
CA SER A 126 3.59 12.70 -7.38
C SER A 126 3.66 13.37 -8.75
N TYR A 127 2.55 13.89 -9.28
CA TYR A 127 2.43 14.41 -10.63
C TYR A 127 2.01 15.89 -10.68
N THR A 128 1.66 16.49 -9.55
CA THR A 128 1.29 17.90 -9.44
C THR A 128 2.36 18.72 -8.69
N PRO A 129 2.62 19.98 -9.09
CA PRO A 129 3.57 20.86 -8.41
C PRO A 129 3.16 21.16 -6.96
N SER A 130 1.85 21.26 -6.67
CA SER A 130 1.35 21.48 -5.30
C SER A 130 1.55 20.28 -4.37
N HIS A 131 1.82 19.10 -4.94
CA HIS A 131 1.91 17.81 -4.25
C HIS A 131 0.65 17.42 -3.46
N ASN A 132 -0.48 18.10 -3.74
CA ASN A 132 -1.79 17.71 -3.25
C ASN A 132 -2.26 16.45 -3.97
N CYS A 133 -3.12 15.67 -3.30
CA CYS A 133 -3.70 14.48 -3.90
C CYS A 133 -4.87 14.80 -4.85
N TYR A 134 -5.14 16.09 -5.09
CA TYR A 134 -6.35 16.58 -5.72
C TYR A 134 -6.07 17.79 -6.63
N ILE A 135 -7.03 18.14 -7.48
CA ILE A 135 -7.01 19.34 -8.33
C ILE A 135 -7.66 20.51 -7.56
N SER A 136 -6.96 21.64 -7.46
CA SER A 136 -7.46 22.83 -6.77
C SER A 136 -8.60 23.50 -7.54
N ASN A 137 -9.59 24.02 -6.82
CA ASN A 137 -10.66 24.86 -7.39
C ASN A 137 -10.24 26.33 -7.61
N GLY A 138 -8.96 26.66 -7.38
CA GLY A 138 -8.41 28.01 -7.48
C GLY A 138 -8.39 28.80 -6.16
N SER A 139 -9.18 28.41 -5.15
CA SER A 139 -9.12 28.98 -3.79
C SER A 139 -8.21 28.19 -2.83
N GLY A 140 -7.53 27.17 -3.34
CA GLY A 140 -6.70 26.26 -2.55
C GLY A 140 -7.48 25.11 -1.90
N ALA A 141 -8.77 24.96 -2.21
CA ALA A 141 -9.59 23.83 -1.79
C ALA A 141 -9.73 22.79 -2.92
N MET A 142 -10.20 21.60 -2.57
CA MET A 142 -10.41 20.51 -3.52
C MET A 142 -11.56 20.80 -4.47
N ASP A 143 -11.31 20.72 -5.77
CA ASP A 143 -12.33 20.54 -6.80
C ASP A 143 -12.65 19.04 -6.91
N VAL A 144 -13.67 18.59 -6.17
CA VAL A 144 -14.00 17.15 -6.03
C VAL A 144 -14.32 16.53 -7.39
N GLU A 145 -15.13 17.19 -8.21
CA GLU A 145 -15.57 16.66 -9.51
C GLU A 145 -14.38 16.49 -10.46
N LYS A 146 -13.55 17.53 -10.62
CA LYS A 146 -12.35 17.41 -11.46
C LYS A 146 -11.38 16.37 -10.92
N THR A 147 -11.25 16.27 -9.60
CA THR A 147 -10.34 15.32 -8.96
C THR A 147 -10.77 13.87 -9.22
N ILE A 148 -12.02 13.51 -8.90
CA ILE A 148 -12.48 12.12 -9.06
C ILE A 148 -12.57 11.71 -10.52
N SER A 149 -12.93 12.64 -11.42
CA SER A 149 -12.92 12.41 -12.86
C SER A 149 -11.50 12.10 -13.36
N ARG A 150 -10.53 12.91 -12.92
CA ARG A 150 -9.11 12.69 -13.28
C ARG A 150 -8.56 11.37 -12.75
N LEU A 151 -8.87 11.01 -11.50
CA LEU A 151 -8.43 9.73 -10.90
C LEU A 151 -9.05 8.53 -11.64
N ALA A 152 -10.30 8.65 -12.08
CA ALA A 152 -10.98 7.64 -12.89
C ALA A 152 -10.30 7.44 -14.26
N GLU A 153 -9.91 8.53 -14.94
CA GLU A 153 -9.15 8.45 -16.20
C GLU A 153 -7.80 7.72 -16.01
N ILE A 154 -7.02 8.10 -14.99
CA ILE A 154 -5.74 7.46 -14.68
C ILE A 154 -5.95 5.97 -14.43
N SER A 155 -6.97 5.63 -13.64
CA SER A 155 -7.32 4.24 -13.31
C SER A 155 -7.66 3.42 -14.57
N LEU A 156 -8.43 3.99 -15.50
CA LEU A 156 -8.76 3.35 -16.76
C LEU A 156 -7.51 3.10 -17.60
N ASN A 157 -6.59 4.07 -17.67
CA ASN A 157 -5.37 3.94 -18.46
C ASN A 157 -4.39 2.92 -17.84
N TYR A 158 -4.31 2.83 -16.52
CA TYR A 158 -3.58 1.76 -15.85
C TYR A 158 -4.22 0.38 -16.09
N ALA A 159 -5.55 0.28 -16.05
CA ALA A 159 -6.26 -0.96 -16.41
C ALA A 159 -5.94 -1.40 -17.84
N LYS A 160 -6.01 -0.48 -18.82
CA LYS A 160 -5.65 -0.74 -20.23
C LYS A 160 -4.19 -1.20 -20.41
N ALA A 161 -3.29 -0.73 -19.55
CA ALA A 161 -1.88 -1.12 -19.56
C ALA A 161 -1.61 -2.47 -18.87
N GLY A 162 -2.64 -3.14 -18.33
CA GLY A 162 -2.52 -4.44 -17.67
C GLY A 162 -2.48 -4.39 -16.14
N GLY A 163 -2.79 -3.24 -15.53
CA GLY A 163 -2.99 -3.13 -14.09
C GLY A 163 -4.19 -3.95 -13.63
N GLN A 164 -3.97 -4.84 -12.67
CA GLN A 164 -4.98 -5.79 -12.18
C GLN A 164 -5.65 -5.34 -10.88
N ILE A 165 -4.98 -4.45 -10.13
CA ILE A 165 -5.53 -3.83 -8.93
C ILE A 165 -5.27 -2.33 -9.00
N ILE A 166 -6.34 -1.54 -8.89
CA ILE A 166 -6.27 -0.09 -8.79
C ILE A 166 -6.42 0.31 -7.32
N ALA A 167 -5.43 1.02 -6.79
CA ALA A 167 -5.37 1.37 -5.37
C ALA A 167 -5.40 2.90 -5.18
N PRO A 168 -6.59 3.53 -5.19
CA PRO A 168 -6.71 4.98 -5.07
C PRO A 168 -6.38 5.46 -3.66
N SER A 169 -5.42 6.38 -3.54
CA SER A 169 -4.84 6.81 -2.25
C SER A 169 -5.10 8.28 -1.91
N ASP A 170 -5.94 8.96 -2.67
CA ASP A 170 -6.21 10.40 -2.63
C ASP A 170 -7.09 10.85 -1.46
N MET A 171 -7.99 9.99 -0.98
CA MET A 171 -9.02 10.26 0.07
C MET A 171 -10.16 11.21 -0.32
N SER A 172 -10.35 11.53 -1.60
CA SER A 172 -11.50 12.30 -2.07
C SER A 172 -12.82 11.54 -1.87
N GLU A 173 -13.94 12.25 -1.81
CA GLU A 173 -15.25 11.60 -1.69
C GLU A 173 -15.76 11.16 -3.08
N GLY A 174 -16.37 9.97 -3.17
CA GLY A 174 -16.94 9.46 -4.43
C GLY A 174 -15.95 8.89 -5.45
N ARG A 175 -14.63 8.91 -5.19
CA ARG A 175 -13.64 8.38 -6.15
C ARG A 175 -13.79 6.89 -6.44
N ILE A 176 -14.24 6.08 -5.48
CA ILE A 176 -14.37 4.62 -5.69
C ILE A 176 -15.50 4.38 -6.68
N LEU A 177 -16.64 5.04 -6.49
CA LEU A 177 -17.75 4.96 -7.42
C LEU A 177 -17.34 5.40 -8.83
N ALA A 178 -16.66 6.54 -8.96
CA ALA A 178 -16.19 7.05 -10.25
C ALA A 178 -15.24 6.06 -10.96
N ILE A 179 -14.29 5.47 -10.22
CA ILE A 179 -13.36 4.46 -10.74
C ILE A 179 -14.11 3.18 -11.15
N LYS A 180 -15.01 2.65 -10.31
CA LYS A 180 -15.78 1.44 -10.66
C LYS A 180 -16.66 1.65 -11.89
N GLN A 181 -17.32 2.81 -12.00
CA GLN A 181 -18.17 3.15 -13.14
C GLN A 181 -17.37 3.25 -14.45
N ILE A 182 -16.22 3.93 -14.45
CA ILE A 182 -15.43 4.05 -15.68
C ILE A 182 -14.83 2.70 -16.10
N LEU A 183 -14.38 1.88 -15.15
CA LEU A 183 -13.87 0.53 -15.44
C LEU A 183 -14.98 -0.35 -16.02
N GLN A 184 -16.17 -0.33 -15.43
CA GLN A 184 -17.32 -1.07 -15.92
C GLN A 184 -17.72 -0.64 -17.34
N LYS A 185 -17.82 0.67 -17.59
CA LYS A 185 -18.19 1.22 -18.91
C LYS A 185 -17.21 0.82 -20.01
N ASN A 186 -15.95 0.53 -19.66
CA ASN A 186 -14.90 0.17 -20.60
C ASN A 186 -14.54 -1.34 -20.58
N GLY A 187 -15.38 -2.18 -19.97
CA GLY A 187 -15.23 -3.64 -20.02
C GLY A 187 -14.30 -4.26 -18.97
N PHE A 188 -13.74 -3.47 -18.05
CA PHE A 188 -12.77 -3.94 -17.05
C PHE A 188 -13.40 -4.44 -15.74
N SER A 189 -14.73 -4.49 -15.63
CA SER A 189 -15.44 -4.86 -14.38
C SER A 189 -15.11 -6.25 -13.85
N ARG A 190 -14.69 -7.18 -14.73
CA ARG A 190 -14.35 -8.56 -14.39
C ARG A 190 -12.83 -8.82 -14.30
N GLU A 191 -12.03 -7.82 -14.64
CA GLU A 191 -10.58 -7.97 -14.82
C GLU A 191 -9.77 -7.18 -13.78
N VAL A 192 -10.34 -6.08 -13.27
CA VAL A 192 -9.63 -5.12 -12.43
C VAL A 192 -10.35 -4.95 -11.09
N SER A 193 -9.63 -5.24 -10.00
CA SER A 193 -10.09 -4.99 -8.64
C SER A 193 -9.76 -3.57 -8.19
N VAL A 194 -10.55 -3.01 -7.27
CA VAL A 194 -10.29 -1.73 -6.63
C VAL A 194 -9.97 -1.94 -5.15
N MET A 195 -8.75 -1.57 -4.75
CA MET A 195 -8.24 -1.64 -3.38
C MET A 195 -8.23 -0.24 -2.76
N SER A 196 -9.31 0.14 -2.10
CA SER A 196 -9.44 1.48 -1.54
C SER A 196 -8.51 1.68 -0.34
N TYR A 197 -7.72 2.76 -0.34
CA TYR A 197 -7.14 3.31 0.89
C TYR A 197 -8.23 4.00 1.72
N ALA A 198 -9.19 3.22 2.22
CA ALA A 198 -10.39 3.75 2.84
C ALA A 198 -10.11 4.43 4.18
N ALA A 199 -9.17 3.90 4.97
CA ALA A 199 -8.76 4.49 6.23
C ALA A 199 -7.31 4.97 6.14
N LYS A 200 -7.08 6.10 5.47
CA LYS A 200 -5.76 6.75 5.36
C LYS A 200 -5.68 7.97 6.28
N PHE A 201 -4.86 7.87 7.31
CA PHE A 201 -4.72 8.91 8.33
C PHE A 201 -3.65 9.96 7.98
N ALA A 202 -3.83 11.18 8.47
CA ALA A 202 -2.87 12.27 8.47
C ALA A 202 -1.77 12.00 9.52
N SER A 203 -0.87 11.08 9.19
CA SER A 203 0.09 10.51 10.13
C SER A 203 1.52 11.04 9.94
N SER A 204 2.28 11.11 11.03
CA SER A 204 3.71 11.45 11.03
C SER A 204 4.62 10.34 10.48
N PHE A 205 4.10 9.11 10.31
CA PHE A 205 4.89 7.96 9.85
C PHE A 205 5.13 7.90 8.32
N TYR A 206 4.86 8.98 7.57
CA TYR A 206 5.08 9.03 6.11
C TYR A 206 6.42 9.66 5.68
N GLY A 207 7.25 10.14 6.61
CA GLY A 207 8.46 10.90 6.30
C GLY A 207 9.31 10.32 5.16
N PRO A 208 9.85 9.08 5.29
CA PRO A 208 10.70 8.52 4.25
C PRO A 208 9.97 8.23 2.92
N PHE A 209 8.66 7.96 2.95
CA PHE A 209 7.87 7.78 1.72
C PHE A 209 7.80 9.08 0.90
N ARG A 210 7.73 10.25 1.53
CA ARG A 210 7.65 11.53 0.80
C ARG A 210 8.89 11.77 -0.05
N ALA A 211 10.07 11.49 0.51
CA ALA A 211 11.34 11.51 -0.22
C ALA A 211 11.37 10.44 -1.33
N ALA A 212 10.88 9.23 -1.04
CA ALA A 212 10.81 8.14 -2.02
C ALA A 212 9.96 8.50 -3.25
N ALA A 213 8.75 9.00 -3.01
CA ALA A 213 7.71 9.21 -4.00
C ALA A 213 7.79 10.56 -4.73
N GLY A 214 8.73 11.44 -4.35
CA GLY A 214 8.82 12.80 -4.90
C GLY A 214 7.55 13.63 -4.62
N SER A 215 6.86 13.36 -3.52
CA SER A 215 5.53 13.91 -3.22
C SER A 215 5.58 15.06 -2.21
N GLY A 216 6.58 15.93 -2.33
CA GLY A 216 6.86 17.07 -1.45
C GLY A 216 7.86 16.78 -0.32
N ASP A 217 8.30 17.85 0.34
CA ASP A 217 9.29 17.87 1.42
C ASP A 217 8.71 17.62 2.83
N GLY A 218 7.39 17.38 2.92
CA GLY A 218 6.68 17.21 4.19
C GLY A 218 5.93 18.45 4.67
N THR A 219 6.00 19.58 3.96
CA THR A 219 5.28 20.82 4.31
C THR A 219 3.84 20.85 3.80
N THR A 220 3.48 20.07 2.77
CA THR A 220 2.11 20.01 2.24
C THR A 220 1.14 19.50 3.32
N ASP A 221 0.23 20.36 3.77
CA ASP A 221 -0.84 19.97 4.68
C ASP A 221 -1.86 19.09 3.96
N ARG A 222 -2.09 17.89 4.50
CA ARG A 222 -3.04 16.90 3.98
C ARG A 222 -4.20 16.65 4.93
N LYS A 223 -4.28 17.38 6.04
CA LYS A 223 -5.28 17.20 7.11
C LYS A 223 -6.71 17.52 6.68
N SER A 224 -6.90 18.23 5.55
CA SER A 224 -8.23 18.52 5.00
C SER A 224 -8.88 17.34 4.29
N TYR A 225 -8.15 16.25 4.03
CA TYR A 225 -8.67 15.05 3.36
C TYR A 225 -8.16 13.73 3.96
N GLN A 226 -6.94 13.68 4.50
CA GLN A 226 -6.49 12.54 5.29
C GLN A 226 -7.11 12.56 6.69
N LEU A 227 -7.48 11.40 7.20
CA LEU A 227 -8.24 11.29 8.44
C LEU A 227 -7.42 11.78 9.65
N PRO A 228 -8.01 12.54 10.59
CA PRO A 228 -7.33 12.88 11.84
C PRO A 228 -6.95 11.60 12.62
N PRO A 229 -5.73 11.53 13.22
CA PRO A 229 -5.28 10.32 13.92
C PRO A 229 -6.24 9.77 14.98
N GLY A 230 -6.93 10.64 15.71
CA GLY A 230 -7.88 10.26 16.76
C GLY A 230 -9.31 10.03 16.29
N ALA A 231 -9.56 9.85 14.99
CA ALA A 231 -10.92 9.78 14.42
C ALA A 231 -11.31 8.37 13.92
N PRO A 232 -11.43 7.35 14.78
CA PRO A 232 -11.77 5.99 14.36
C PRO A 232 -13.19 5.91 13.77
N GLY A 233 -14.14 6.72 14.26
CA GLY A 233 -15.50 6.78 13.71
C GLY A 233 -15.54 7.27 12.25
N LEU A 234 -14.66 8.21 11.87
CA LEU A 234 -14.53 8.61 10.47
C LEU A 234 -13.95 7.48 9.62
N ALA A 235 -12.92 6.79 10.11
CA ALA A 235 -12.30 5.68 9.41
C ALA A 235 -13.29 4.55 9.08
N ILE A 236 -14.15 4.18 10.05
CA ILE A 236 -15.19 3.17 9.85
C ILE A 236 -16.23 3.64 8.81
N ARG A 237 -16.73 4.89 8.94
CA ARG A 237 -17.69 5.46 7.98
C ARG A 237 -17.13 5.51 6.56
N THR A 238 -15.85 5.86 6.40
CA THR A 238 -15.19 5.86 5.09
C THR A 238 -15.02 4.45 4.55
N ALA A 239 -14.66 3.46 5.39
CA ALA A 239 -14.57 2.06 4.98
C ALA A 239 -15.91 1.51 4.48
N ILE A 240 -16.99 1.77 5.21
CA ILE A 240 -18.36 1.36 4.83
C ILE A 240 -18.79 2.04 3.54
N ARG A 241 -18.53 3.35 3.39
CA ARG A 241 -18.81 4.10 2.16
C ARG A 241 -18.08 3.47 0.97
N ASP A 242 -16.79 3.21 1.11
CA ASP A 242 -15.99 2.72 -0.01
C ASP A 242 -16.40 1.30 -0.41
N ALA A 243 -16.76 0.47 0.56
CA ALA A 243 -17.35 -0.84 0.31
C ALA A 243 -18.69 -0.72 -0.44
N SER A 244 -19.57 0.21 -0.04
CA SER A 244 -20.85 0.44 -0.73
C SER A 244 -20.70 1.07 -2.12
N GLU A 245 -19.64 1.84 -2.35
CA GLU A 245 -19.24 2.35 -3.67
C GLU A 245 -18.59 1.28 -4.57
N GLY A 246 -18.33 0.08 -4.04
CA GLY A 246 -17.88 -1.08 -4.80
C GLY A 246 -16.37 -1.39 -4.70
N ALA A 247 -15.68 -0.92 -3.65
CA ALA A 247 -14.31 -1.36 -3.38
C ALA A 247 -14.25 -2.87 -3.11
N ASP A 248 -13.37 -3.57 -3.82
CA ASP A 248 -13.19 -5.02 -3.70
C ASP A 248 -12.27 -5.38 -2.52
N ILE A 249 -11.37 -4.47 -2.14
CA ILE A 249 -10.45 -4.62 -1.01
C ILE A 249 -10.40 -3.29 -0.26
N ILE A 250 -10.44 -3.35 1.08
CA ILE A 250 -10.35 -2.17 1.95
C ILE A 250 -8.94 -2.11 2.56
N MET A 251 -8.34 -0.93 2.67
CA MET A 251 -7.01 -0.76 3.26
C MET A 251 -6.98 0.26 4.40
N VAL A 252 -6.20 -0.07 5.44
CA VAL A 252 -5.83 0.86 6.52
C VAL A 252 -4.37 1.27 6.40
N LYS A 253 -4.12 2.58 6.51
CA LYS A 253 -2.79 3.18 6.38
C LYS A 253 -2.62 4.39 7.33
N PRO A 254 -1.59 4.43 8.18
CA PRO A 254 -0.63 3.37 8.53
C PRO A 254 -1.24 2.10 9.12
N GLY A 255 -0.45 1.04 9.22
CA GLY A 255 -0.91 -0.25 9.72
C GLY A 255 -0.68 -0.42 11.22
N LEU A 256 0.59 -0.38 11.65
CA LEU A 256 1.01 -0.80 12.99
C LEU A 256 0.42 0.09 14.08
N VAL A 257 0.40 1.41 13.85
CA VAL A 257 -0.16 2.36 14.82
C VAL A 257 -1.68 2.52 14.75
N TYR A 258 -2.37 1.71 13.94
CA TYR A 258 -3.84 1.71 13.77
C TYR A 258 -4.45 0.28 13.80
N LEU A 259 -3.84 -0.64 14.54
CA LEU A 259 -4.33 -2.03 14.68
C LEU A 259 -5.75 -2.11 15.25
N ASP A 260 -6.14 -1.16 16.09
CA ASP A 260 -7.50 -0.99 16.61
C ASP A 260 -8.51 -0.66 15.50
N VAL A 261 -8.17 0.27 14.60
CA VAL A 261 -8.99 0.63 13.45
C VAL A 261 -9.14 -0.54 12.49
N ILE A 262 -8.06 -1.29 12.28
CA ILE A 262 -8.07 -2.53 11.50
C ILE A 262 -9.08 -3.53 12.07
N ALA A 263 -9.01 -3.79 13.37
CA ALA A 263 -9.91 -4.73 14.04
C ALA A 263 -11.38 -4.27 13.96
N ASN A 264 -11.63 -2.97 14.15
CA ASN A 264 -12.97 -2.39 14.03
C ASN A 264 -13.52 -2.52 12.60
N ILE A 265 -12.72 -2.22 11.57
CA ILE A 265 -13.16 -2.37 10.18
C ILE A 265 -13.39 -3.85 9.83
N ARG A 266 -12.58 -4.78 10.33
CA ARG A 266 -12.83 -6.23 10.15
C ARG A 266 -14.17 -6.63 10.79
N HIS A 267 -14.53 -6.06 11.93
CA HIS A 267 -15.83 -6.34 12.57
C HIS A 267 -17.01 -5.84 11.71
N GLU A 268 -16.92 -4.63 11.18
CA GLU A 268 -17.97 -4.00 10.36
C GLU A 268 -18.06 -4.58 8.94
N LEU A 269 -16.92 -5.01 8.37
CA LEU A 269 -16.81 -5.53 7.01
C LEU A 269 -16.19 -6.94 7.01
N PRO A 270 -16.83 -7.94 7.67
CA PRO A 270 -16.24 -9.26 7.89
C PRO A 270 -15.97 -10.03 6.60
N HIS A 271 -16.71 -9.71 5.53
CA HIS A 271 -16.63 -10.39 4.23
C HIS A 271 -15.71 -9.71 3.22
N HIS A 272 -15.17 -8.52 3.53
CA HIS A 272 -14.25 -7.84 2.63
C HIS A 272 -12.81 -8.27 2.92
N PRO A 273 -11.99 -8.55 1.89
CA PRO A 273 -10.55 -8.56 2.04
C PRO A 273 -10.10 -7.21 2.62
N LEU A 274 -9.23 -7.28 3.61
CA LEU A 274 -8.67 -6.10 4.28
C LEU A 274 -7.16 -6.12 4.04
N ALA A 275 -6.57 -4.99 3.70
CA ALA A 275 -5.13 -4.77 3.63
C ALA A 275 -4.64 -3.82 4.73
N ALA A 276 -3.45 -4.08 5.27
CA ALA A 276 -2.72 -3.15 6.15
C ALA A 276 -1.42 -2.72 5.50
N PHE A 277 -1.18 -1.41 5.44
CA PHE A 277 0.05 -0.87 4.87
C PHE A 277 1.08 -0.62 5.99
N HIS A 278 2.16 -1.41 6.03
CA HIS A 278 3.31 -1.12 6.90
C HIS A 278 4.14 0.02 6.30
N VAL A 279 3.91 1.25 6.77
CA VAL A 279 4.39 2.45 6.07
C VAL A 279 5.88 2.70 6.31
N SER A 280 6.42 3.62 5.53
CA SER A 280 7.83 4.00 5.54
C SER A 280 8.41 4.30 6.92
N GLY A 281 7.67 5.04 7.76
CA GLY A 281 8.13 5.43 9.09
C GLY A 281 8.11 4.26 10.07
N GLU A 282 7.12 3.37 9.97
CA GLU A 282 7.05 2.15 10.79
C GLU A 282 8.20 1.19 10.41
N TYR A 283 8.46 1.05 9.11
CA TYR A 283 9.62 0.31 8.60
C TYR A 283 10.95 0.91 9.08
N ALA A 284 11.14 2.23 8.92
CA ALA A 284 12.37 2.91 9.34
C ALA A 284 12.57 2.82 10.86
N MET A 285 11.49 2.92 11.64
CA MET A 285 11.50 2.75 13.10
C MET A 285 12.00 1.35 13.48
N LEU A 286 11.48 0.29 12.84
CA LEU A 286 11.94 -1.08 13.06
C LEU A 286 13.43 -1.25 12.69
N MET A 287 13.84 -0.75 11.53
CA MET A 287 15.22 -0.84 11.07
C MET A 287 16.19 -0.12 12.02
N ALA A 288 15.82 1.06 12.51
CA ALA A 288 16.62 1.80 13.47
C ALA A 288 16.74 1.07 14.81
N ALA A 289 15.63 0.54 15.34
CA ALA A 289 15.64 -0.24 16.58
C ALA A 289 16.50 -1.51 16.46
N ALA A 290 16.45 -2.21 15.31
CA ALA A 290 17.30 -3.36 15.05
C ALA A 290 18.78 -2.99 14.94
N ALA A 291 19.10 -1.91 14.22
CA ALA A 291 20.48 -1.42 14.08
C ALA A 291 21.09 -0.98 15.43
N ALA A 292 20.26 -0.49 16.35
CA ALA A 292 20.66 -0.15 17.72
C ALA A 292 20.75 -1.37 18.66
N GLY A 293 20.42 -2.58 18.17
CA GLY A 293 20.41 -3.80 18.98
C GLY A 293 19.25 -3.88 19.97
N CYS A 294 18.23 -3.03 19.86
CA CYS A 294 17.07 -3.06 20.76
C CYS A 294 16.14 -4.24 20.50
N VAL A 295 16.11 -4.73 19.25
CA VAL A 295 15.28 -5.86 18.82
C VAL A 295 16.02 -6.72 17.79
N ASP A 296 15.70 -8.02 17.75
CA ASP A 296 16.04 -8.87 16.60
C ASP A 296 15.12 -8.53 15.41
N LEU A 297 15.70 -8.13 14.28
CA LEU A 297 14.95 -7.65 13.12
C LEU A 297 13.93 -8.66 12.61
N LYS A 298 14.35 -9.92 12.46
CA LYS A 298 13.50 -10.97 11.87
C LYS A 298 12.32 -11.27 12.78
N SER A 299 12.58 -11.43 14.08
CA SER A 299 11.56 -11.74 15.08
C SER A 299 10.55 -10.60 15.20
N ALA A 300 11.03 -9.36 15.31
CA ALA A 300 10.15 -8.19 15.41
C ALA A 300 9.35 -7.96 14.11
N ALA A 301 9.95 -8.15 12.94
CA ALA A 301 9.23 -8.06 11.67
C ALA A 301 8.09 -9.09 11.58
N LEU A 302 8.37 -10.35 11.95
CA LEU A 302 7.36 -11.41 11.98
C LEU A 302 6.25 -11.13 13.00
N GLU A 303 6.57 -10.56 14.16
CA GLU A 303 5.58 -10.19 15.17
C GLU A 303 4.66 -9.05 14.70
N ILE A 304 5.18 -8.08 13.96
CA ILE A 304 4.35 -7.05 13.31
C ILE A 304 3.42 -7.70 12.29
N MET A 305 3.91 -8.65 11.48
CA MET A 305 3.06 -9.36 10.51
C MET A 305 1.96 -10.15 11.19
N LEU A 306 2.29 -10.88 12.27
CA LEU A 306 1.33 -11.60 13.09
C LEU A 306 0.31 -10.64 13.71
N SER A 307 0.71 -9.43 14.10
CA SER A 307 -0.19 -8.41 14.64
C SER A 307 -1.20 -7.93 13.61
N PHE A 308 -0.81 -7.73 12.35
CA PHE A 308 -1.75 -7.45 11.27
C PHE A 308 -2.72 -8.60 11.04
N ARG A 309 -2.23 -9.84 10.97
CA ARG A 309 -3.07 -11.03 10.80
C ARG A 309 -4.08 -11.16 11.95
N ARG A 310 -3.63 -10.96 13.19
CA ARG A 310 -4.47 -10.99 14.40
C ARG A 310 -5.56 -9.93 14.39
N ALA A 311 -5.27 -8.73 13.89
CA ALA A 311 -6.26 -7.67 13.76
C ALA A 311 -7.25 -7.91 12.60
N GLY A 312 -7.02 -8.90 11.73
CA GLY A 312 -7.97 -9.35 10.70
C GLY A 312 -7.56 -9.06 9.26
N GLN A 313 -6.26 -8.93 8.95
CA GLN A 313 -5.76 -8.43 7.66
C GLN A 313 -5.18 -9.51 6.73
N LEU A 314 -5.17 -9.24 5.42
CA LEU A 314 -4.13 -9.67 4.47
C LEU A 314 -3.03 -8.61 4.50
N CYS A 315 -1.75 -8.97 4.59
CA CYS A 315 -0.71 -7.95 4.80
C CYS A 315 -0.28 -7.28 3.47
N ALA A 316 -0.05 -5.98 3.47
CA ALA A 316 0.77 -5.31 2.46
C ALA A 316 2.09 -4.94 3.16
N SER A 317 3.03 -5.86 3.11
CA SER A 317 4.29 -5.76 3.84
C SER A 317 5.39 -6.56 3.17
N ARG A 318 6.63 -6.14 3.44
CA ARG A 318 7.85 -6.58 2.76
C ARG A 318 8.22 -8.04 3.06
N ALA A 319 8.63 -8.77 2.02
CA ALA A 319 9.51 -9.94 2.14
C ALA A 319 10.97 -9.47 2.23
N ASP A 320 11.68 -9.88 3.28
CA ASP A 320 13.11 -9.57 3.45
C ASP A 320 13.97 -10.24 2.35
N GLN A 321 15.02 -9.55 1.91
CA GLN A 321 15.98 -9.99 0.89
C GLN A 321 17.27 -10.59 1.49
N SER A 322 17.35 -10.87 2.80
CA SER A 322 18.56 -11.43 3.41
C SER A 322 18.56 -12.98 3.49
N GLU A 323 18.65 -13.65 2.35
CA GLU A 323 19.35 -14.96 2.30
C GLU A 323 20.71 -14.75 1.65
N ARG A 324 21.65 -14.20 2.43
CA ARG A 324 23.08 -14.44 2.20
C ARG A 324 23.50 -15.56 3.13
N SER A 325 23.58 -16.77 2.57
CA SER A 325 24.55 -17.83 2.90
C SER A 325 25.17 -17.77 4.32
N PHE A 326 24.60 -18.52 5.25
CA PHE A 326 25.35 -19.10 6.38
C PHE A 326 24.93 -20.56 6.55
N HIS A 327 25.41 -21.39 5.63
CA HIS A 327 25.67 -22.82 5.83
C HIS A 327 27.12 -23.05 5.44
N SER A 328 28.03 -22.93 6.42
CA SER A 328 29.32 -23.63 6.51
C SER A 328 30.26 -22.88 7.47
N THR A 329 30.22 -23.26 8.75
CA THR A 329 31.34 -23.75 9.58
C THR A 329 30.78 -24.06 10.96
#